data_AF-A0A1B0ZSC4-F1
#
_entry.id   AF-A0A1B0ZSC4-F1
#
_cell.length_a   1.000
_cell.length_b   1.000
_cell.length_c   1.000
_cell.angle_alpha   90.00
_cell.angle_beta   90.00
_cell.angle_gamma   90.00
#
_symmetry.space_group_name_H-M   'P 1'
#
loop_
_entity.id
_entity.type
_entity.pdbx_description
1 polymer ?
#
loop_
_entity_poly.entity_id
_entity_poly.type
_entity_poly.pdbx_seq_one_letter_code
_entity_poly.pdbx_strand_id
1 'polypeptide(L)'
;MAKTQSESKTSGGFDQAAQALFSANPLLGPQAHQFWEVQEKILQEAEQFSKHWFDRRHTAARTALQATAELFGTAPVDPGAAAKVLHDWQMQSAERVAEDVQEWVDFCTRSAEYVTAGEVSANKETLDSVSAAVEDAEHGHAIPV
;
A
#
# COMPACT_ATOMS: atom_id res chain seq x y z
N MET A 1 52.06 -17.73 9.11
CA MET A 1 50.85 -17.18 9.75
C MET A 1 50.33 -16.08 8.85
N ALA A 2 49.37 -16.37 7.97
CA ALA A 2 48.79 -15.41 7.04
C ALA A 2 47.29 -15.36 7.27
N LYS A 3 46.82 -14.42 8.10
CA LYS A 3 45.39 -14.15 8.28
C LYS A 3 45.13 -12.83 9.01
N THR A 4 45.38 -11.69 8.36
CA THR A 4 44.81 -10.40 8.81
C THR A 4 44.85 -9.32 7.73
N GLN A 5 44.34 -9.62 6.53
CA GLN A 5 44.23 -8.59 5.49
C GLN A 5 43.01 -8.83 4.58
N SER A 6 41.84 -9.10 5.17
CA SER A 6 40.60 -9.25 4.38
C SER A 6 39.36 -8.61 5.00
N GLU A 7 39.45 -7.95 6.16
CA GLU A 7 38.26 -7.38 6.83
C GLU A 7 38.14 -5.85 6.67
N SER A 8 39.21 -5.15 6.26
CA SER A 8 39.23 -3.67 6.19
C SER A 8 38.76 -3.09 4.85
N LYS A 9 38.90 -3.82 3.73
CA LYS A 9 38.57 -3.27 2.39
C LYS A 9 37.07 -3.25 2.09
N THR A 10 36.30 -4.12 2.73
CA THR A 10 34.86 -4.29 2.48
C THR A 10 34.01 -3.22 3.18
N SER A 11 34.37 -2.80 4.40
CA SER A 11 33.67 -1.69 5.09
C SER A 11 33.95 -0.35 4.40
N GLY A 12 35.22 -0.02 4.13
CA GLY A 12 35.57 1.27 3.50
C GLY A 12 35.00 1.45 2.09
N GLY A 13 34.82 0.35 1.34
CA GLY A 13 34.15 0.38 0.04
C GLY A 13 32.64 0.63 0.13
N PHE A 14 31.98 0.10 1.17
CA PHE A 14 30.57 0.35 1.43
C PHE A 14 30.34 1.77 1.92
N ASP A 15 31.17 2.26 2.83
CA ASP A 15 31.08 3.62 3.38
C ASP A 15 31.33 4.68 2.30
N GLN A 16 32.31 4.45 1.42
CA GLN A 16 32.61 5.36 0.30
C GLN A 16 31.55 5.29 -0.81
N ALA A 17 30.99 4.10 -1.08
CA ALA A 17 29.88 3.95 -2.03
C ALA A 17 28.57 4.55 -1.47
N ALA A 18 28.29 4.39 -0.18
CA ALA A 18 27.16 5.01 0.50
C ALA A 18 27.32 6.52 0.52
N GLN A 19 28.50 7.03 0.87
CA GLN A 19 28.78 8.46 0.86
C GLN A 19 28.71 9.04 -0.57
N ALA A 20 29.14 8.31 -1.59
CA ALA A 20 28.96 8.68 -3.00
C ALA A 20 27.46 8.66 -3.40
N LEU A 21 26.67 7.69 -2.96
CA LEU A 21 25.22 7.65 -3.18
C LEU A 21 24.48 8.82 -2.51
N PHE A 22 24.84 9.16 -1.28
CA PHE A 22 24.24 10.27 -0.53
C PHE A 22 24.71 11.64 -1.01
N SER A 23 25.91 11.75 -1.59
CA SER A 23 26.45 13.03 -2.13
C SER A 23 26.14 13.25 -3.61
N ALA A 24 25.89 12.20 -4.40
CA ALA A 24 25.72 12.31 -5.84
C ALA A 24 24.31 12.71 -6.29
N ASN A 25 23.30 12.75 -5.41
CA ASN A 25 21.98 13.18 -5.83
C ASN A 25 21.10 13.71 -4.68
N PRO A 26 20.95 15.04 -4.51
CA PRO A 26 20.01 15.61 -3.53
C PRO A 26 18.55 15.17 -3.76
N LEU A 27 18.24 14.56 -4.91
CA LEU A 27 16.93 14.02 -5.26
C LEU A 27 16.61 12.66 -4.61
N LEU A 28 17.62 11.87 -4.22
CA LEU A 28 17.41 10.51 -3.71
C LEU A 28 16.73 10.49 -2.34
N GLY A 29 17.02 11.46 -1.48
CA GLY A 29 16.45 11.54 -0.12
C GLY A 29 14.94 11.83 -0.13
N PRO A 30 14.49 12.98 -0.70
CA PRO A 30 13.07 13.33 -0.79
C PRO A 30 12.25 12.26 -1.51
N GLN A 31 12.76 11.71 -2.62
CA GLN A 31 12.07 10.67 -3.37
C GLN A 31 11.94 9.36 -2.58
N ALA A 32 12.97 8.95 -1.84
CA ALA A 32 12.91 7.76 -1.00
C ALA A 32 11.97 7.93 0.19
N HIS A 33 11.95 9.11 0.82
CA HIS A 33 11.03 9.40 1.92
C HIS A 33 9.57 9.36 1.46
N GLN A 34 9.25 10.11 0.39
CA GLN A 34 7.91 10.14 -0.18
C GLN A 34 7.45 8.75 -0.65
N PHE A 35 8.37 7.95 -1.24
CA PHE A 35 8.07 6.56 -1.60
C PHE A 35 7.61 5.73 -0.39
N TRP A 36 8.35 5.79 0.73
CA TRP A 36 7.97 5.03 1.93
C TRP A 36 6.68 5.55 2.57
N GLU A 37 6.44 6.87 2.56
CA GLU A 37 5.17 7.44 3.04
C GLU A 37 3.97 6.97 2.21
N VAL A 38 4.10 6.93 0.87
CA VAL A 38 3.05 6.40 -0.01
C VAL A 38 2.83 4.92 0.24
N GLN A 39 3.90 4.13 0.38
CA GLN A 39 3.80 2.71 0.67
C GLN A 39 3.08 2.44 2.00
N GLU A 40 3.37 3.22 3.04
CA GLU A 40 2.70 3.11 4.34
C GLU A 40 1.19 3.37 4.21
N LYS A 41 0.79 4.40 3.46
CA LYS A 41 -0.64 4.70 3.22
C LYS A 41 -1.34 3.59 2.44
N ILE A 42 -0.70 3.04 1.41
CA ILE A 42 -1.26 1.91 0.64
C ILE A 42 -1.42 0.67 1.53
N LEU A 43 -0.45 0.39 2.40
CA LEU A 43 -0.53 -0.73 3.33
C LEU A 43 -1.67 -0.57 4.34
N GLN A 44 -1.89 0.64 4.86
CA GLN A 44 -3.02 0.94 5.74
C GLN A 44 -4.36 0.73 5.03
N GLU A 45 -4.47 1.19 3.78
CA GLU A 45 -5.65 0.97 2.96
C GLU A 45 -5.89 -0.53 2.67
N ALA A 46 -4.83 -1.28 2.38
CA ALA A 46 -4.91 -2.71 2.14
C ALA A 46 -5.32 -3.47 3.40
N GLU A 47 -4.83 -3.06 4.57
CA GLU A 47 -5.24 -3.64 5.86
C GLU A 47 -6.73 -3.40 6.12
N GLN A 48 -7.22 -2.18 5.91
CA GLN A 48 -8.62 -1.82 6.10
C GLN A 48 -9.53 -2.60 5.14
N PHE A 49 -9.21 -2.58 3.84
CA PHE A 49 -9.92 -3.35 2.83
C PHE A 49 -9.98 -4.84 3.19
N SER A 50 -8.84 -5.43 3.58
CA SER A 50 -8.74 -6.86 3.90
C SER A 50 -9.61 -7.22 5.09
N LYS A 51 -9.65 -6.39 6.14
CA LYS A 51 -10.51 -6.60 7.32
C LYS A 51 -11.98 -6.71 6.91
N HIS A 52 -12.49 -5.73 6.16
CA HIS A 52 -13.89 -5.74 5.72
C HIS A 52 -14.20 -6.90 4.76
N TRP A 53 -13.27 -7.22 3.86
CA TRP A 53 -13.38 -8.38 2.99
C TRP A 53 -13.51 -9.68 3.77
N PHE A 54 -12.66 -9.90 4.77
CA PHE A 54 -12.73 -11.10 5.63
C PHE A 54 -14.05 -11.17 6.39
N ASP A 55 -14.54 -10.05 6.93
CA ASP A 55 -15.83 -10.00 7.64
C ASP A 55 -17.01 -10.38 6.73
N ARG A 56 -17.03 -9.86 5.49
CA ARG A 56 -18.05 -10.23 4.50
C ARG A 56 -17.94 -11.69 4.09
N ARG A 57 -16.73 -12.24 3.94
CA ARG A 57 -16.52 -13.66 3.57
C ARG A 57 -16.91 -14.62 4.70
N HIS A 58 -16.64 -14.26 5.95
CA HIS A 58 -17.17 -15.01 7.09
C HIS A 58 -18.69 -14.98 7.15
N THR A 59 -19.29 -13.81 6.88
CA THR A 59 -20.75 -13.68 6.83
C THR A 59 -21.35 -14.55 5.73
N ALA A 60 -20.80 -14.50 4.51
CA ALA A 60 -21.24 -15.33 3.39
C ALA A 60 -21.11 -16.85 3.69
N ALA A 61 -20.03 -17.27 4.34
CA ALA A 61 -19.85 -18.67 4.73
C ALA A 61 -20.89 -19.11 5.78
N ARG A 62 -21.16 -18.28 6.79
CA ARG A 62 -22.16 -18.59 7.83
C ARG A 62 -23.57 -18.67 7.26
N THR A 63 -23.95 -17.73 6.37
CA THR A 63 -25.29 -17.75 5.75
C THR A 63 -25.45 -18.92 4.78
N ALA A 64 -24.39 -19.32 4.08
CA ALA A 64 -24.41 -20.54 3.27
C ALA A 64 -24.62 -21.78 4.14
N LEU A 65 -23.92 -21.90 5.27
CA LEU A 65 -24.12 -23.00 6.22
C LEU A 65 -25.57 -23.03 6.74
N GLN A 66 -26.13 -21.88 7.11
CA GLN A 66 -27.52 -21.79 7.53
C GLN A 66 -28.49 -22.25 6.43
N ALA A 67 -28.33 -21.72 5.21
CA ALA A 67 -29.18 -22.10 4.07
C ALA A 67 -29.09 -23.62 3.79
N THR A 68 -27.89 -24.21 3.88
CA THR A 68 -27.74 -25.67 3.70
C THR A 68 -28.42 -26.47 4.80
N ALA A 69 -28.39 -26.01 6.05
CA ALA A 69 -29.08 -26.66 7.16
C ALA A 69 -30.61 -26.59 7.01
N GLU A 70 -31.13 -25.47 6.50
CA GLU A 70 -32.55 -25.28 6.21
C GLU A 70 -33.02 -26.13 5.02
N LEU A 71 -32.18 -26.31 3.99
CA LEU A 71 -32.51 -27.09 2.78
C LEU A 71 -32.37 -28.60 2.95
N PHE A 72 -31.35 -29.04 3.68
CA PHE A 72 -30.94 -30.45 3.76
C PHE A 72 -30.95 -31.01 5.19
N GLY A 73 -31.66 -30.34 6.09
CA GLY A 73 -31.89 -30.83 7.45
C GLY A 73 -32.65 -32.17 7.48
N THR A 74 -32.84 -32.72 8.69
CA THR A 74 -33.45 -34.04 8.88
C THR A 74 -34.97 -34.09 8.66
N ALA A 75 -35.60 -32.96 8.32
CA ALA A 75 -37.04 -32.85 8.11
C ALA A 75 -37.38 -32.71 6.62
N PRO A 76 -38.52 -33.23 6.14
CA PRO A 76 -38.98 -33.00 4.77
C PRO A 76 -39.20 -31.50 4.53
N VAL A 77 -38.53 -30.94 3.53
CA VAL A 77 -38.66 -29.52 3.15
C VAL A 77 -39.64 -29.40 1.99
N ASP A 78 -40.57 -28.44 2.09
CA ASP A 78 -41.47 -28.07 0.99
C ASP A 78 -40.67 -27.45 -0.18
N PRO A 79 -40.90 -27.86 -1.44
CA PRO A 79 -40.17 -27.32 -2.59
C PRO A 79 -40.26 -25.79 -2.74
N GLY A 80 -41.39 -25.18 -2.39
CA GLY A 80 -41.56 -23.72 -2.43
C GLY A 80 -40.74 -23.03 -1.34
N ALA A 81 -40.72 -23.59 -0.13
CA ALA A 81 -39.86 -23.13 0.95
C ALA A 81 -38.37 -23.26 0.59
N ALA A 82 -37.96 -24.38 -0.01
CA ALA A 82 -36.59 -24.59 -0.48
C ALA A 82 -36.17 -23.56 -1.54
N ALA A 83 -37.03 -23.31 -2.53
CA ALA A 83 -36.76 -22.31 -3.56
C ALA A 83 -36.60 -20.91 -2.95
N LYS A 84 -37.39 -20.56 -1.93
CA LYS A 84 -37.28 -19.29 -1.22
C LYS A 84 -35.95 -19.16 -0.46
N VAL A 85 -35.54 -20.17 0.31
CA VAL A 85 -34.26 -20.16 1.05
C VAL A 85 -33.08 -19.95 0.09
N LEU A 86 -33.07 -20.67 -1.03
CA LEU A 86 -32.01 -20.54 -2.03
C LEU A 86 -32.00 -19.14 -2.67
N HIS A 87 -33.17 -18.63 -3.05
CA HIS A 87 -33.30 -17.29 -3.64
C HIS A 87 -32.82 -16.19 -2.66
N ASP A 88 -33.26 -16.25 -1.41
CA ASP A 88 -32.89 -15.26 -0.40
C ASP A 88 -31.38 -15.30 -0.14
N TRP A 89 -30.77 -16.49 -0.05
CA TRP A 89 -29.32 -16.64 0.06
C TRP A 89 -28.57 -16.09 -1.16
N GLN A 90 -29.07 -16.34 -2.38
CA GLN A 90 -28.48 -15.83 -3.61
C GLN A 90 -28.51 -14.30 -3.67
N MET A 91 -29.65 -13.68 -3.36
CA MET A 91 -29.81 -12.23 -3.39
C MET A 91 -28.84 -11.54 -2.42
N GLN A 92 -28.79 -12.00 -1.17
CA GLN A 92 -27.85 -11.46 -0.19
C GLN A 92 -26.38 -11.69 -0.58
N SER A 93 -26.10 -12.77 -1.32
CA SER A 93 -24.74 -13.05 -1.79
C SER A 93 -24.33 -12.12 -2.92
N ALA A 94 -25.27 -11.74 -3.80
CA ALA A 94 -25.04 -10.74 -4.83
C ALA A 94 -24.75 -9.36 -4.23
N GLU A 95 -25.47 -8.96 -3.18
CA GLU A 95 -25.23 -7.71 -2.45
C GLU A 95 -23.81 -7.64 -1.88
N ARG A 96 -23.38 -8.69 -1.17
CA ARG A 96 -22.01 -8.77 -0.62
C ARG A 96 -20.93 -8.71 -1.70
N VAL A 97 -21.15 -9.33 -2.86
CA VAL A 97 -20.21 -9.25 -4.00
C VAL A 97 -20.17 -7.85 -4.59
N ALA A 98 -21.30 -7.15 -4.68
CA ALA A 98 -21.34 -5.76 -5.13
C ALA A 98 -20.57 -4.85 -4.17
N GLU A 99 -20.74 -5.03 -2.86
CA GLU A 99 -19.95 -4.35 -1.83
C GLU A 99 -18.44 -4.63 -1.96
N ASP A 100 -18.06 -5.89 -2.19
CA ASP A 100 -16.66 -6.27 -2.43
C ASP A 100 -16.05 -5.54 -3.62
N VAL A 101 -16.80 -5.44 -4.72
CA VAL A 101 -16.33 -4.75 -5.94
C VAL A 101 -16.21 -3.26 -5.69
N GLN A 102 -17.21 -2.65 -5.05
CA GLN A 102 -17.19 -1.23 -4.76
C GLN A 102 -15.98 -0.87 -3.88
N GLU A 103 -15.79 -1.59 -2.77
CA GLU A 103 -14.69 -1.30 -1.86
C GLU A 103 -13.32 -1.57 -2.49
N TRP A 104 -13.21 -2.59 -3.36
CA TRP A 104 -12.00 -2.83 -4.13
C TRP A 104 -11.65 -1.65 -5.05
N VAL A 105 -12.66 -1.10 -5.75
CA VAL A 105 -12.47 0.09 -6.60
C VAL A 105 -12.07 1.30 -5.77
N ASP A 106 -12.68 1.50 -4.60
CA ASP A 106 -12.34 2.60 -3.69
C ASP A 106 -10.91 2.46 -3.15
N PHE A 107 -10.48 1.25 -2.80
CA PHE A 107 -9.11 0.94 -2.41
C PHE A 107 -8.12 1.27 -3.53
N CYS A 108 -8.39 0.83 -4.76
CA CYS A 108 -7.52 1.11 -5.91
C CYS A 108 -7.43 2.61 -6.20
N THR A 109 -8.56 3.32 -6.11
CA THR A 109 -8.64 4.76 -6.39
C THR A 109 -7.82 5.54 -5.36
N ARG A 110 -8.03 5.29 -4.06
CA ARG A 110 -7.24 5.94 -2.99
C ARG A 110 -5.75 5.64 -3.09
N SER A 111 -5.40 4.40 -3.42
CA SER A 111 -4.00 4.02 -3.64
C SER A 111 -3.36 4.81 -4.79
N ALA A 112 -4.09 4.98 -5.91
CA ALA A 112 -3.62 5.79 -7.03
C ALA A 112 -3.50 7.28 -6.67
N GLU A 113 -4.44 7.81 -5.89
CA GLU A 113 -4.38 9.19 -5.37
C GLU A 113 -3.13 9.41 -4.50
N TYR A 114 -2.75 8.46 -3.65
CA TYR A 114 -1.52 8.57 -2.85
C TYR A 114 -0.26 8.59 -3.70
N VAL A 115 -0.18 7.75 -4.73
CA VAL A 115 0.96 7.74 -5.66
C VAL A 115 1.09 9.09 -6.36
N THR A 116 0.00 9.58 -6.95
CA THR A 116 0.01 10.86 -7.67
C THR A 116 0.31 12.05 -6.74
N ALA A 117 -0.24 12.06 -5.52
CA ALA A 117 0.04 13.09 -4.54
C ALA A 117 1.51 13.05 -4.07
N GLY A 118 2.06 11.85 -3.84
CA GLY A 118 3.46 11.65 -3.46
C GLY A 118 4.44 12.13 -4.53
N GLU A 119 4.14 11.89 -5.81
CA GLU A 119 4.94 12.40 -6.93
C GLU A 119 4.96 13.93 -6.96
N VAL A 120 3.81 14.58 -6.74
CA VAL A 120 3.73 16.04 -6.68
C VAL A 120 4.52 16.60 -5.50
N SER A 121 4.41 15.98 -4.31
CA SER A 121 5.17 16.38 -3.12
C SER A 121 6.69 16.21 -3.31
N ALA A 122 7.13 15.08 -3.85
CA ALA A 122 8.55 14.81 -4.12
C ALA A 122 9.14 15.80 -5.13
N ASN A 123 8.38 16.15 -6.18
CA ASN A 123 8.78 17.15 -7.17
C ASN A 123 8.89 18.55 -6.56
N LYS A 124 7.98 18.90 -5.65
CA LYS A 124 8.03 20.19 -4.94
C LYS A 124 9.25 20.28 -4.02
N GLU A 125 9.47 19.28 -3.17
CA GLU A 125 10.64 19.24 -2.26
C GLU A 125 11.96 19.27 -3.04
N THR A 126 11.99 18.61 -4.20
CA THR A 126 13.10 18.70 -5.15
C THR A 126 13.35 20.14 -5.61
N LEU A 127 12.33 20.83 -6.11
CA LEU A 127 12.45 22.21 -6.59
C LEU A 127 12.89 23.18 -5.49
N ASP A 128 12.37 23.01 -4.27
CA ASP A 128 12.75 23.79 -3.11
C ASP A 128 14.23 23.55 -2.74
N SER A 129 14.69 22.30 -2.78
CA SER A 129 16.11 21.95 -2.50
C SER A 129 17.07 22.52 -3.55
N VAL A 130 16.68 22.53 -4.83
CA VAL A 130 17.47 23.11 -5.92
C VAL A 130 17.53 24.63 -5.78
N SER A 131 16.40 25.27 -5.45
CA SER A 131 16.33 26.72 -5.25
C SER A 131 17.23 27.17 -4.09
N ALA A 132 17.17 26.46 -2.96
CA ALA A 132 18.04 26.72 -1.81
C ALA A 132 19.53 26.56 -2.14
N ALA A 133 19.89 25.54 -2.93
CA ALA A 133 21.28 25.33 -3.35
C ALA A 133 21.78 26.44 -4.30
N VAL A 134 20.91 26.97 -5.17
CA VAL A 134 21.24 28.11 -6.04
C VAL A 134 21.44 29.38 -5.22
N GLU A 135 20.56 29.66 -4.25
CA GLU A 135 20.71 30.81 -3.35
C GLU A 135 22.02 30.73 -2.53
N ASP A 136 22.37 29.57 -1.99
CA ASP A 136 23.61 29.38 -1.23
C ASP A 136 24.86 29.59 -2.11
N ALA A 137 24.82 29.15 -3.37
CA ALA A 137 25.90 29.38 -4.34
C ALA A 137 26.06 30.86 -4.73
N GLU A 138 24.95 31.62 -4.84
CA GLU A 138 24.99 33.06 -5.09
C GLU A 138 25.53 33.84 -3.89
N HIS A 139 25.16 33.46 -2.66
CA HIS A 139 25.71 34.07 -1.44
C HIS A 139 27.19 33.73 -1.22
N GLY A 140 27.64 32.54 -1.66
CA GLY A 140 29.05 32.13 -1.63
C GLY A 140 29.95 32.83 -2.67
N HIS A 141 29.37 33.45 -3.72
CA HIS A 141 30.11 34.22 -4.73
C HIS A 141 30.32 35.71 -4.37
N ALA A 142 29.95 36.14 -3.16
CA ALA A 142 30.35 37.45 -2.63
C ALA A 142 31.87 37.47 -2.35
N ILE A 143 32.62 37.83 -3.39
CA ILE A 143 34.09 37.98 -3.40
C ILE A 143 34.56 38.85 -2.21
N PRO A 144 35.51 38.40 -1.38
CA PRO A 144 36.20 39.30 -0.46
C PRO A 144 37.14 40.21 -1.26
N VAL A 145 36.94 41.53 -1.11
CA VAL A 145 37.85 42.59 -1.60
C VAL A 145 39.17 42.56 -0.85
#